data_AF-A0A6A0ACV7-F1
#
_entry.id   AF-A0A6A0ACV7-F1
#
_cell.length_a   1.000
_cell.length_b   1.000
_cell.length_c   1.000
_cell.angle_alpha   90.00
_cell.angle_beta   90.00
_cell.angle_gamma   90.00
#
_symmetry.space_group_name_H-M   'P 1'
#
loop_
_entity.id
_entity.type
_entity.pdbx_description
1 polymer ?
#
loop_
_entity_poly.entity_id
_entity_poly.type
_entity_poly.pdbx_seq_one_letter_code
_entity_poly.pdbx_strand_id
1 'polypeptide(L)'
;LDPEYSILKQRLARRARYERVDCAKLDLVSITKLAARTIANDLEFLVEKAVDTSRANYAVITGVQVHNWAVELTEESGVPSIEFVAWDKCYVVVNGHRTYLDLNKVPALSPRQLQLMAKASISREKDQDEYVIGKTTA
;
A
#
# COMPACT_ATOMS: atom_id res chain seq x y z
N LEU A 1 22.72 14.75 6.93
CA LEU A 1 21.46 15.52 6.78
C LEU A 1 20.45 14.52 6.22
N ASP A 2 19.32 14.29 6.89
CA ASP A 2 18.32 13.32 6.43
C ASP A 2 17.02 14.05 6.04
N PRO A 3 16.90 14.48 4.77
CA PRO A 3 15.80 15.32 4.33
C PRO A 3 14.45 14.59 4.40
N GLU A 4 14.39 13.34 3.94
CA GLU A 4 13.15 12.55 3.89
C GLU A 4 12.62 12.28 5.31
N TYR A 5 13.47 11.82 6.21
CA TYR A 5 13.09 11.57 7.59
C TYR A 5 12.65 12.86 8.29
N SER A 6 13.36 13.97 8.08
CA SER A 6 12.99 15.25 8.70
C SER A 6 11.64 15.77 8.22
N ILE A 7 11.34 15.64 6.92
CA ILE A 7 10.03 16.02 6.34
C ILE A 7 8.93 15.12 6.89
N LEU A 8 9.14 13.80 6.87
CA LEU A 8 8.18 12.83 7.39
C LEU A 8 7.87 13.12 8.86
N LYS A 9 8.90 13.25 9.70
CA LYS A 9 8.77 13.55 11.13
C LYS A 9 7.98 14.85 11.38
N GLN A 10 8.26 15.91 10.63
CA GLN A 10 7.54 17.18 10.77
C GLN A 10 6.07 17.06 10.35
N ARG A 11 5.77 16.33 9.27
CA ARG A 11 4.39 16.09 8.83
C ARG A 11 3.61 15.28 9.85
N LEU A 12 4.19 14.20 10.38
CA LEU A 12 3.59 13.39 11.44
C LEU A 12 3.36 14.20 12.72
N ALA A 13 4.33 15.01 13.14
CA ALA A 13 4.20 15.85 14.34
C ALA A 13 3.07 16.89 14.21
N ARG A 14 2.95 17.53 13.04
CA ARG A 14 1.84 18.45 12.75
C ARG A 14 0.49 17.73 12.78
N ARG A 15 0.42 16.53 12.20
CA ARG A 15 -0.81 15.72 12.19
C ARG A 15 -1.21 15.26 13.60
N ALA A 16 -0.26 14.77 14.40
CA ALA A 16 -0.50 14.35 15.78
C ALA A 16 -1.07 15.49 16.63
N ARG A 17 -0.51 16.70 16.48
CA ARG A 17 -0.99 17.90 17.16
C ARG A 17 -2.40 18.29 16.70
N TYR A 18 -2.66 18.26 15.40
CA TYR A 18 -3.97 18.57 14.83
C TYR A 18 -5.06 17.62 15.35
N GLU A 19 -4.76 16.32 15.43
CA GLU A 19 -5.68 15.28 15.94
C GLU A 19 -5.69 15.15 17.48
N ARG A 20 -4.92 15.99 18.20
CA ARG A 20 -4.78 15.95 19.69
C ARG A 20 -4.38 14.58 20.22
N VAL A 21 -3.48 13.90 19.52
CA VAL A 21 -2.99 12.56 19.90
C VAL A 21 -2.14 12.67 21.17
N ASP A 22 -2.40 11.80 22.14
CA ASP A 22 -1.56 11.62 23.33
C ASP A 22 -0.30 10.84 22.93
N CYS A 23 0.81 11.57 22.71
CA CYS A 23 2.06 10.98 22.26
C CYS A 23 2.66 9.98 23.27
N ALA A 24 2.30 10.05 24.55
CA ALA A 24 2.77 9.09 25.56
C ALA A 24 2.13 7.71 25.40
N LYS A 25 1.00 7.63 24.69
CA LYS A 25 0.24 6.39 24.43
C LYS A 25 0.37 5.89 23.00
N LEU A 26 1.24 6.50 22.18
CA LEU A 26 1.46 6.08 20.81
C LEU A 26 2.30 4.79 20.77
N ASP A 27 1.71 3.71 20.27
CA ASP A 27 2.40 2.49 19.87
C ASP A 27 2.70 2.47 18.36
N LEU A 28 3.42 1.45 17.90
CA LEU A 28 3.80 1.30 16.49
C LEU A 28 2.57 1.19 15.56
N VAL A 29 1.49 0.56 16.03
CA VAL A 29 0.25 0.44 15.26
C VAL A 29 -0.40 1.81 15.10
N SER A 30 -0.49 2.59 16.17
CA SER A 30 -1.13 3.91 16.17
C SER A 30 -0.34 4.92 15.34
N ILE A 31 1.00 4.92 15.42
CA ILE A 31 1.83 5.83 14.60
C ILE A 31 1.78 5.44 13.12
N THR A 32 1.73 4.16 12.79
CA THR A 32 1.57 3.69 11.40
C THR A 32 0.22 4.12 10.83
N LYS A 33 -0.86 4.03 11.61
CA LYS A 33 -2.18 4.57 11.22
C LYS A 33 -2.17 6.09 11.03
N LEU A 34 -1.49 6.83 11.92
CA LEU A 34 -1.31 8.28 11.77
C LEU A 34 -0.54 8.61 10.49
N ALA A 35 0.49 7.84 10.17
CA ALA A 35 1.28 7.98 8.95
C ALA A 35 0.43 7.73 7.70
N ALA A 36 -0.36 6.65 7.67
CA ALA A 36 -1.28 6.37 6.56
C ALA A 36 -2.23 7.55 6.28
N ARG A 37 -2.84 8.12 7.32
CA ARG A 37 -3.69 9.33 7.18
C ARG A 37 -2.89 10.53 6.68
N THR A 38 -1.69 10.75 7.20
CA THR A 38 -0.83 11.89 6.80
C THR A 38 -0.49 11.79 5.31
N ILE A 39 -0.02 10.62 4.87
CA ILE A 39 0.34 10.34 3.48
C ILE A 39 -0.90 10.46 2.57
N ALA A 40 -2.07 9.96 3.00
CA ALA A 40 -3.30 10.09 2.22
C ALA A 40 -3.70 11.55 1.97
N ASN A 41 -3.58 12.42 2.98
CA ASN A 41 -3.86 13.85 2.80
C ASN A 41 -2.86 14.53 1.87
N ASP A 42 -1.57 14.21 2.00
CA ASP A 42 -0.53 14.76 1.13
C ASP A 42 -0.72 14.29 -0.33
N LEU A 43 -1.09 13.03 -0.53
CA LEU A 43 -1.40 12.47 -1.85
C LEU A 43 -2.61 13.17 -2.48
N GLU A 44 -3.69 13.37 -1.71
CA GLU A 44 -4.87 14.08 -2.20
C GLU A 44 -4.54 15.51 -2.62
N PHE A 45 -3.69 16.21 -1.86
CA PHE A 45 -3.23 17.55 -2.23
C PHE A 45 -2.47 17.53 -3.56
N LEU A 46 -1.57 16.56 -3.77
CA LEU A 46 -0.84 16.43 -5.04
C LEU A 46 -1.75 16.09 -6.21
N VAL A 47 -2.70 15.17 -6.01
CA VAL A 47 -3.68 14.78 -7.04
C VAL A 47 -4.55 15.98 -7.44
N GLU A 48 -5.00 16.79 -6.48
CA GLU A 48 -5.78 18.01 -6.76
C GLU A 48 -5.01 18.99 -7.67
N LYS A 49 -3.69 19.11 -7.48
CA LYS A 49 -2.86 20.01 -8.31
C LYS A 49 -2.46 19.39 -9.65
N ALA A 50 -2.44 18.08 -9.76
CA ALA A 50 -1.91 17.38 -10.93
C ALA A 50 -2.99 16.87 -11.89
N VAL A 51 -4.21 16.62 -11.42
CA VAL A 51 -5.23 15.90 -12.19
C VAL A 51 -6.44 16.78 -12.50
N ASP A 52 -6.68 17.00 -13.79
CA ASP A 52 -7.92 17.59 -14.29
C ASP A 52 -9.02 16.53 -14.41
N THR A 53 -9.99 16.60 -13.51
CA THR A 53 -11.10 15.64 -13.42
C THR A 53 -12.11 15.71 -14.56
N SER A 54 -12.06 16.74 -15.41
CA SER A 54 -12.85 16.81 -16.64
C SER A 54 -12.25 15.96 -17.77
N ARG A 55 -10.96 15.64 -17.66
CA ARG A 55 -10.18 14.94 -18.68
C ARG A 55 -9.77 13.53 -18.27
N ALA A 56 -9.66 13.27 -16.96
CA ALA A 56 -9.19 12.01 -16.43
C ALA A 56 -10.04 11.52 -15.26
N ASN A 57 -10.33 10.21 -15.31
CA ASN A 57 -10.88 9.47 -14.17
C ASN A 57 -9.72 8.89 -13.37
N TYR A 58 -9.84 8.85 -12.04
CA TYR A 58 -8.83 8.27 -11.18
C TYR A 58 -9.44 7.57 -9.97
N ALA A 59 -8.65 6.73 -9.30
CA ALA A 59 -9.00 6.09 -8.05
C ALA A 59 -7.91 6.39 -7.01
N VAL A 60 -8.31 6.56 -5.75
CA VAL A 60 -7.40 6.64 -4.62
C VAL A 60 -7.74 5.53 -3.66
N ILE A 61 -6.76 4.67 -3.41
CA ILE A 61 -6.81 3.57 -2.45
C ILE A 61 -5.59 3.71 -1.56
N THR A 62 -5.81 4.01 -0.29
CA THR A 62 -4.76 4.11 0.71
C THR A 62 -5.02 3.13 1.85
N GLY A 63 -3.97 2.76 2.58
CA GLY A 63 -4.07 1.84 3.69
C GLY A 63 -2.70 1.59 4.31
N VAL A 64 -2.65 0.60 5.19
CA VAL A 64 -1.43 0.10 5.81
C VAL A 64 -1.12 -1.27 5.22
N GLN A 65 0.04 -1.42 4.58
CA GLN A 65 0.57 -2.73 4.25
C GLN A 65 1.12 -3.39 5.52
N VAL A 66 0.78 -4.65 5.73
CA VAL A 66 1.22 -5.45 6.86
C VAL A 66 1.95 -6.67 6.33
N HIS A 67 3.25 -6.66 6.55
CA HIS A 67 4.13 -7.78 6.24
C HIS A 67 3.95 -8.87 7.31
N ASN A 68 3.52 -10.07 6.91
CA ASN A 68 3.45 -11.23 7.80
C ASN A 68 4.65 -12.14 7.52
N TRP A 69 5.76 -11.86 8.17
CA TRP A 69 6.97 -12.67 8.05
C TRP A 69 6.87 -13.90 8.97
N ALA A 70 6.88 -15.10 8.38
CA ALA A 70 7.05 -16.35 9.14
C ALA A 70 8.55 -16.59 9.42
N VAL A 71 8.92 -16.81 10.69
CA VAL A 71 10.33 -16.94 11.13
C VAL A 71 11.09 -18.05 10.40
N GLU A 72 10.38 -19.05 9.86
CA GLU A 72 10.93 -20.10 8.99
C GLU A 72 10.15 -20.18 7.67
N LEU A 73 10.74 -19.61 6.62
CA LEU A 73 10.32 -19.74 5.23
C LEU A 73 10.89 -21.04 4.62
N THR A 74 10.70 -22.18 5.28
CA THR A 74 11.07 -23.49 4.72
C THR A 74 9.84 -24.15 4.12
N GLU A 75 10.00 -24.92 3.04
CA GLU A 75 8.91 -25.73 2.47
C GLU A 75 8.29 -26.69 3.52
N GLU A 76 9.03 -26.98 4.60
CA GLU A 76 8.65 -27.85 5.72
C GLU A 76 7.68 -27.19 6.71
N SER A 77 7.71 -25.86 6.88
CA SER A 77 6.84 -25.17 7.86
C SER A 77 5.39 -25.07 7.38
N GLY A 78 5.16 -25.19 6.06
CA GLY A 78 3.83 -25.22 5.46
C GLY A 78 3.01 -23.93 5.61
N VAL A 79 3.55 -22.88 6.23
CA VAL A 79 2.87 -21.60 6.42
C VAL A 79 3.32 -20.62 5.31
N PRO A 80 2.43 -20.27 4.36
CA PRO A 80 2.79 -19.31 3.32
C PRO A 80 3.03 -17.93 3.92
N SER A 81 4.07 -17.24 3.44
CA SER A 81 4.23 -15.80 3.64
C SER A 81 3.09 -15.10 2.90
N ILE A 82 2.15 -14.51 3.65
CA ILE A 82 0.99 -13.81 3.09
C ILE A 82 1.09 -12.34 3.46
N GLU A 83 1.04 -11.46 2.47
CA GLU A 83 0.96 -10.03 2.69
C GLU A 83 -0.48 -9.58 2.92
N PHE A 84 -0.68 -8.65 3.84
CA PHE A 84 -2.00 -8.09 4.15
C PHE A 84 -2.03 -6.59 3.87
N VAL A 85 -3.23 -6.07 3.57
CA VAL A 85 -3.47 -4.63 3.47
C VAL A 85 -4.69 -4.28 4.30
N ALA A 86 -4.51 -3.38 5.25
CA ALA A 86 -5.60 -2.75 6.01
C ALA A 86 -5.97 -1.42 5.33
N TRP A 87 -7.05 -1.42 4.56
CA TRP A 87 -7.54 -0.26 3.83
C TRP A 87 -7.97 0.89 4.77
N ASP A 88 -7.73 2.14 4.37
CA ASP A 88 -8.14 3.36 5.10
C ASP A 88 -9.12 4.18 4.26
N LYS A 89 -8.65 4.78 3.16
CA LYS A 89 -9.47 5.61 2.27
C LYS A 89 -9.53 5.01 0.88
N CYS A 90 -10.75 4.77 0.40
CA CYS A 90 -11.01 4.22 -0.93
C CYS A 90 -12.09 5.05 -1.63
N TYR A 91 -11.76 5.66 -2.76
CA TYR A 91 -12.73 6.35 -3.60
C TYR A 91 -12.31 6.36 -5.07
N VAL A 92 -13.29 6.56 -5.93
CA VAL A 92 -13.10 6.80 -7.36
C VAL A 92 -13.64 8.18 -7.72
N VAL A 93 -13.03 8.81 -8.72
CA VAL A 93 -13.53 10.04 -9.35
C VAL A 93 -13.73 9.74 -10.82
N VAL A 94 -14.99 9.75 -11.23
CA VAL A 94 -15.40 9.48 -12.61
C VAL A 94 -16.21 10.67 -13.11
N ASN A 95 -15.77 11.28 -14.21
CA ASN A 95 -16.39 12.48 -14.79
C ASN A 95 -16.56 13.62 -13.76
N GLY A 96 -15.53 13.88 -12.94
CA GLY A 96 -15.60 14.88 -11.87
C GLY A 96 -16.40 14.47 -10.63
N HIS A 97 -17.10 13.33 -10.64
CA HIS A 97 -17.90 12.88 -9.51
C HIS A 97 -17.14 11.89 -8.64
N ARG A 98 -16.98 12.24 -7.35
CA ARG A 98 -16.34 11.38 -6.35
C ARG A 98 -17.34 10.40 -5.73
N THR A 99 -16.98 9.12 -5.66
CA THR A 99 -17.74 8.07 -4.98
C THR A 99 -16.83 7.27 -4.07
N TYR A 100 -17.17 7.21 -2.78
CA TYR A 100 -16.45 6.40 -1.80
C TYR A 100 -16.84 4.93 -1.91
N LEU A 101 -15.85 4.06 -1.76
CA LEU A 101 -15.99 2.61 -1.84
C LEU A 101 -15.69 1.99 -0.48
N ASP A 102 -16.55 1.09 -0.02
CA ASP A 102 -16.31 0.30 1.17
C ASP A 102 -15.83 -1.09 0.75
N LEU A 103 -14.51 -1.27 0.72
CA LEU A 103 -13.90 -2.52 0.25
C LEU A 103 -14.25 -3.72 1.14
N ASN A 104 -14.64 -3.51 2.40
CA ASN A 104 -15.06 -4.60 3.29
C ASN A 104 -16.41 -5.19 2.90
N LYS A 105 -17.20 -4.46 2.09
CA LYS A 105 -18.49 -4.92 1.56
C LYS A 105 -18.37 -5.57 0.19
N VAL A 106 -17.18 -5.53 -0.42
CA VAL A 106 -16.93 -6.21 -1.68
C VAL A 106 -16.82 -7.71 -1.38
N PRO A 107 -17.59 -8.59 -2.05
CA PRO A 107 -17.48 -10.02 -1.87
C PRO A 107 -16.04 -10.50 -2.07
N ALA A 108 -15.51 -11.17 -1.05
CA ALA A 108 -14.15 -11.70 -1.11
C ALA A 108 -14.03 -12.78 -2.19
N LEU A 109 -12.83 -12.87 -2.77
CA LEU A 109 -12.48 -14.01 -3.63
C LEU A 109 -12.55 -15.31 -2.82
N SER A 110 -13.06 -16.36 -3.45
CA SER A 110 -13.07 -17.70 -2.84
C SER A 110 -11.64 -18.16 -2.50
N PRO A 111 -11.46 -19.04 -1.50
CA PRO A 111 -10.15 -19.59 -1.15
C PRO A 111 -9.39 -20.19 -2.36
N ARG A 112 -10.12 -20.79 -3.31
CA ARG A 112 -9.54 -21.30 -4.56
C ARG A 112 -9.00 -20.18 -5.46
N GLN A 113 -9.70 -19.06 -5.57
CA GLN A 113 -9.24 -17.89 -6.33
C GLN A 113 -8.01 -17.25 -5.67
N LEU A 114 -7.99 -17.16 -4.34
CA LEU A 114 -6.81 -16.69 -3.60
C LEU A 114 -5.59 -17.57 -3.83
N GLN A 115 -5.74 -18.91 -3.77
CA GLN A 115 -4.64 -19.85 -4.06
C GLN A 115 -4.16 -19.78 -5.51
N LEU A 116 -5.06 -19.61 -6.47
CA LEU A 116 -4.69 -19.43 -7.89
C LEU A 116 -3.87 -18.14 -8.08
N MET A 117 -4.27 -17.04 -7.44
CA MET A 117 -3.52 -15.78 -7.49
C MET A 117 -2.16 -15.88 -6.80
N ALA A 118 -2.09 -16.52 -5.63
CA ALA A 118 -0.84 -16.74 -4.89
C ALA A 118 0.15 -17.61 -5.68
N LYS A 119 -0.32 -18.66 -6.37
CA LYS A 119 0.54 -19.47 -7.25
C LYS A 119 1.05 -18.67 -8.44
N ALA A 120 0.21 -17.82 -9.04
CA ALA A 120 0.58 -16.98 -10.17
C ALA A 120 1.56 -15.84 -9.80
N SER A 121 1.55 -15.36 -8.55
CA SER A 121 2.52 -14.36 -8.08
C SER A 121 3.91 -14.96 -7.87
N ILE A 122 4.00 -16.22 -7.44
CA ILE A 122 5.27 -16.94 -7.24
C ILE A 122 5.89 -17.37 -8.59
N SER A 123 5.08 -17.70 -9.60
CA SER A 123 5.60 -18.21 -10.88
C SER A 123 6.25 -17.15 -11.78
N ARG A 124 5.98 -15.85 -11.57
CA ARG A 124 6.51 -14.77 -12.42
C ARG A 124 7.97 -14.39 -12.15
N GLU A 125 8.55 -14.78 -11.01
CA GLU A 125 9.97 -14.55 -10.75
C GLU A 125 10.87 -15.48 -11.57
N LYS A 126 10.41 -16.70 -11.91
CA LYS A 126 11.24 -17.66 -12.65
C LYS A 126 11.50 -17.30 -14.12
N ASP A 127 10.67 -16.46 -14.73
CA ASP A 127 10.81 -16.08 -16.15
C ASP A 127 11.71 -14.84 -16.38
N GLN A 128 12.18 -14.17 -15.31
CA GLN A 128 13.04 -12.97 -15.44
C GLN A 128 14.55 -13.26 -15.36
N ASP A 129 14.96 -14.47 -14.96
CA ASP A 129 16.37 -14.86 -14.83
C ASP A 129 16.98 -15.48 -16.11
N GLU A 130 16.21 -15.60 -17.20
CA GLU A 130 16.68 -16.24 -18.45
C GLU A 130 17.08 -15.27 -19.58
N TYR A 131 17.39 -14.00 -19.27
CA TYR A 131 18.01 -13.10 -20.25
C TYR A 131 19.54 -13.03 -20.04
N VAL A 132 20.23 -14.11 -20.42
CA VAL A 132 21.71 -14.11 -20.53
C VAL A 132 22.11 -13.21 -21.69
N ILE A 133 22.61 -12.03 -21.35
CA ILE A 133 23.20 -11.07 -22.30
C ILE A 133 24.42 -11.72 -22.97
N GLY A 134 24.28 -12.00 -24.27
CA GLY A 134 25.34 -11.93 -25.29
C GLY A 134 26.63 -12.73 -25.04
N LYS A 135 26.65 -14.00 -25.44
CA LYS A 135 27.89 -14.60 -25.96
C LYS A 135 28.15 -14.00 -27.35
N THR A 136 29.09 -13.06 -27.44
CA THR A 136 29.68 -12.67 -28.73
C THR A 136 30.93 -13.52 -28.95
N THR A 137 30.83 -14.47 -29.88
CA THR A 137 31.98 -15.10 -30.52
C THR A 137 32.59 -14.15 -31.55
N ALA A 138 33.88 -13.85 -31.38
CA ALA A 138 34.86 -13.65 -32.43
C ALA A 138 36.21 -14.18 -31.92
#